data_AF-A0A2K3MT22-F1
#
_entry.id   AF-A0A2K3MT22-F1
#
_cell.length_a   1.000
_cell.length_b   1.000
_cell.length_c   1.000
_cell.angle_alpha   90.00
_cell.angle_beta   90.00
_cell.angle_gamma   90.00
#
_symmetry.space_group_name_H-M   'P 1'
#
loop_
_entity.id
_entity.type
_entity.pdbx_description
1 polymer ?
#
loop_
_entity_poly.entity_id
_entity_poly.type
_entity_poly.pdbx_seq_one_letter_code
_entity_poly.pdbx_strand_id
1 'polypeptide(L)'
;MFPILFELGLEKPDPRRALYSAMTIAIAYVLGGVVPLIPYMFIPNAAEAVLFSVVVTLIALLIFGFVKGCFTGNKPIRSAFETALIGAIASAAAYGLAKAFHS
;
A
#
# COMPACT_ATOMS: atom_id res chain seq x y z
N MET A 1 -10.06 -11.90 42.11
CA MET A 1 -9.99 -12.07 40.65
C MET A 1 -10.03 -10.69 40.03
N PHE A 2 -8.86 -10.15 39.72
CA PHE A 2 -8.70 -8.83 39.11
C PHE A 2 -9.25 -8.93 37.66
N PRO A 3 -10.11 -8.00 37.21
CA PRO A 3 -10.82 -8.17 35.95
C PRO A 3 -9.88 -8.03 34.76
N ILE A 4 -9.90 -9.04 33.88
CA ILE A 4 -9.20 -9.17 32.58
C ILE A 4 -9.26 -7.90 31.68
N LEU A 5 -10.19 -6.99 31.96
CA LEU A 5 -10.40 -5.74 31.24
C LEU A 5 -9.27 -4.71 31.40
N PHE A 6 -8.54 -4.70 32.53
CA PHE A 6 -7.47 -3.72 32.76
C PHE A 6 -6.11 -4.14 32.16
N GLU A 7 -5.95 -5.41 31.78
CA GLU A 7 -4.69 -5.96 31.25
C GLU A 7 -4.64 -6.04 29.72
N LEU A 8 -5.81 -6.10 29.05
CA LEU A 8 -5.86 -6.30 27.61
C LEU A 8 -6.23 -5.05 26.81
N GLY A 9 -6.88 -4.04 27.42
CA GLY A 9 -7.39 -2.86 26.70
C GLY A 9 -8.33 -3.22 25.52
N LEU A 10 -8.80 -4.47 25.44
CA LEU A 10 -9.54 -5.00 24.32
C LEU A 10 -11.04 -4.76 24.54
N GLU A 11 -11.54 -3.75 23.85
CA GLU A 11 -12.95 -3.65 23.48
C GLU A 11 -13.35 -4.97 22.79
N LYS A 12 -14.40 -5.66 23.27
CA LYS A 12 -14.89 -6.91 22.63
C LYS A 12 -15.14 -6.62 21.14
N PRO A 13 -14.41 -7.27 20.19
CA PRO A 13 -14.58 -6.97 18.78
C PRO A 13 -15.99 -7.37 18.37
N ASP A 14 -16.78 -6.43 17.87
CA ASP A 14 -18.07 -6.73 17.27
C ASP A 14 -17.83 -7.62 16.03
N PRO A 15 -18.36 -8.86 15.98
CA PRO A 15 -18.14 -9.78 14.87
C PRO A 15 -18.61 -9.22 13.52
N ARG A 16 -19.58 -8.29 13.51
CA ARG A 16 -19.98 -7.60 12.28
C ARG A 16 -18.91 -6.62 11.81
N ARG A 17 -18.22 -5.95 12.73
CA ARG A 17 -17.12 -5.00 12.43
C ARG A 17 -15.89 -5.71 11.85
N ALA A 18 -15.68 -6.99 12.23
CA ALA A 18 -14.62 -7.82 11.65
C ALA A 18 -14.81 -8.06 10.14
N LEU A 19 -16.05 -8.39 9.72
CA LEU A 19 -16.37 -8.61 8.31
C LEU A 19 -16.21 -7.33 7.48
N TYR A 20 -16.71 -6.20 7.97
CA TYR A 20 -16.54 -4.92 7.29
C TYR A 20 -15.07 -4.53 7.13
N SER A 21 -14.25 -4.75 8.18
CA SER A 21 -12.82 -4.49 8.11
C SER A 21 -12.12 -5.36 7.07
N ALA A 22 -12.42 -6.67 7.05
CA ALA A 22 -11.85 -7.60 6.09
C ALA A 22 -12.21 -7.22 4.64
N MET A 23 -13.48 -6.90 4.38
CA MET A 23 -13.94 -6.45 3.06
C MET A 23 -13.27 -5.14 2.63
N THR A 24 -13.15 -4.18 3.55
CA THR A 24 -12.52 -2.88 3.27
C THR A 24 -11.05 -3.05 2.88
N ILE A 25 -10.29 -3.86 3.61
CA ILE A 25 -8.89 -4.14 3.30
C ILE A 25 -8.77 -4.90 1.98
N ALA A 26 -9.61 -5.92 1.75
CA ALA A 26 -9.58 -6.69 0.51
C ALA A 26 -9.81 -5.79 -0.73
N ILE A 27 -10.84 -4.94 -0.69
CA ILE A 27 -11.14 -3.99 -1.77
C ILE A 27 -9.99 -3.00 -1.94
N ALA A 28 -9.48 -2.42 -0.85
CA ALA A 28 -8.37 -1.49 -0.91
C ALA A 28 -7.11 -2.11 -1.51
N TYR A 29 -6.83 -3.38 -1.20
CA TYR A 29 -5.66 -4.10 -1.71
C TYR A 29 -5.79 -4.41 -3.20
N VAL A 30 -6.98 -4.83 -3.65
CA VAL A 30 -7.26 -5.05 -5.08
C VAL A 30 -7.12 -3.74 -5.85
N LEU A 31 -7.77 -2.67 -5.40
CA LEU A 31 -7.70 -1.37 -6.08
C LEU A 31 -6.26 -0.82 -6.10
N GLY A 32 -5.54 -0.92 -4.99
CA GLY A 32 -4.14 -0.50 -4.90
C GLY A 32 -3.21 -1.33 -5.80
N GLY A 33 -3.42 -2.64 -5.90
CA GLY A 33 -2.63 -3.53 -6.75
C GLY A 33 -2.91 -3.36 -8.25
N VAL A 34 -4.10 -2.91 -8.63
CA VAL A 34 -4.43 -2.66 -10.04
C VAL A 34 -3.68 -1.44 -10.59
N VAL A 35 -3.43 -0.41 -9.78
CA VAL A 35 -2.75 0.83 -10.20
C VAL A 35 -1.45 0.60 -10.98
N PRO A 36 -0.45 -0.15 -10.47
CA PRO A 36 0.79 -0.43 -11.22
C PRO A 36 0.57 -1.28 -12.48
N LEU A 37 -0.51 -2.05 -12.56
CA LEU A 37 -0.82 -2.94 -13.69
C LEU A 37 -1.50 -2.21 -14.84
N ILE A 38 -2.14 -1.06 -14.60
CA ILE A 38 -2.87 -0.29 -15.61
C ILE A 38 -2.01 -0.04 -16.87
N PRO A 39 -0.75 0.44 -16.80
CA PRO A 39 0.03 0.72 -18.01
C PRO A 39 0.32 -0.52 -18.85
N TYR A 40 0.46 -1.69 -18.22
CA TYR A 40 0.68 -2.96 -18.91
C TYR A 40 -0.54 -3.43 -19.70
N MET A 41 -1.75 -2.97 -19.36
CA MET A 41 -2.96 -3.31 -20.10
C MET A 41 -3.04 -2.59 -21.46
N PHE A 42 -2.36 -1.44 -21.60
CA PHE A 42 -2.46 -0.58 -22.78
C PHE A 42 -1.17 -0.52 -23.60
N ILE A 43 0.00 -0.76 -22.98
CA ILE A 43 1.30 -0.67 -23.62
C ILE A 43 1.84 -2.09 -23.86
N PRO A 44 1.94 -2.55 -25.12
CA PRO A 44 2.43 -3.90 -25.44
C PRO A 44 3.91 -4.10 -25.12
N ASN A 45 4.70 -3.02 -25.17
CA ASN A 45 6.12 -3.06 -24.88
C ASN A 45 6.36 -3.04 -23.36
N ALA A 46 6.83 -4.16 -22.81
CA ALA A 46 7.06 -4.30 -21.37
C ALA A 46 8.08 -3.29 -20.80
N ALA A 47 9.11 -2.91 -21.57
CA ALA A 47 10.13 -1.96 -21.12
C ALA A 47 9.58 -0.52 -21.03
N GLU A 48 8.72 -0.12 -21.97
CA GLU A 48 8.02 1.16 -21.88
C GLU A 48 6.95 1.13 -20.79
N ALA A 49 6.18 0.03 -20.70
CA ALA A 49 5.14 -0.15 -19.71
C ALA A 49 5.68 -0.07 -18.27
N VAL A 50 6.86 -0.64 -17.99
CA VAL A 50 7.49 -0.56 -16.66
C VAL A 50 7.79 0.88 -16.27
N LEU A 51 8.25 1.71 -17.22
CA LEU A 51 8.61 3.10 -16.95
C LEU A 51 7.36 3.91 -16.58
N PHE A 52 6.28 3.77 -17.37
CA PHE A 52 4.99 4.39 -17.07
C PHE A 52 4.40 3.86 -15.75
N SER A 53 4.49 2.56 -15.48
CA SER A 53 4.04 1.94 -14.23
C SER A 53 4.73 2.51 -13.01
N VAL A 54 6.05 2.70 -13.05
CA VAL A 54 6.81 3.31 -11.95
C VAL A 54 6.33 4.73 -11.67
N VAL A 55 6.16 5.55 -12.70
CA VAL A 55 5.69 6.95 -12.53
C VAL A 55 4.28 6.99 -11.96
N VAL A 56 3.34 6.21 -12.51
CA VAL A 56 1.95 6.14 -12.04
C VAL A 56 1.89 5.66 -10.59
N THR A 57 2.67 4.65 -10.24
CA THR A 57 2.72 4.09 -8.88
C THR A 57 3.32 5.09 -7.89
N LEU A 58 4.39 5.80 -8.26
CA LEU A 58 4.96 6.84 -7.40
C LEU A 58 3.96 7.97 -7.13
N ILE A 59 3.24 8.44 -8.15
CA ILE A 59 2.18 9.45 -7.97
C ILE A 59 1.09 8.91 -7.04
N ALA A 60 0.65 7.67 -7.23
CA ALA A 60 -0.36 7.04 -6.38
C ALA A 60 0.11 6.90 -4.93
N LEU A 61 1.37 6.51 -4.68
CA LEU A 61 1.96 6.41 -3.34
C LEU A 61 2.09 7.77 -2.66
N LEU A 62 2.44 8.83 -3.41
CA LEU A 62 2.48 10.19 -2.89
C LEU A 62 1.09 10.68 -2.49
N ILE A 63 0.07 10.47 -3.34
CA ILE A 63 -1.32 10.83 -3.03
C ILE A 63 -1.80 10.03 -1.82
N PHE A 64 -1.60 8.71 -1.82
CA PHE A 64 -2.02 7.84 -0.73
C PHE A 64 -1.35 8.20 0.60
N GLY A 65 -0.04 8.44 0.58
CA GLY A 65 0.70 8.85 1.76
C GLY A 65 0.30 10.24 2.26
N PHE A 66 -0.01 11.19 1.37
CA PHE A 66 -0.53 12.50 1.75
C PHE A 66 -1.89 12.38 2.44
N VAL A 67 -2.82 11.65 1.82
CA VAL A 67 -4.15 11.37 2.37
C VAL A 67 -4.06 10.67 3.72
N LYS A 68 -3.21 9.64 3.83
CA LYS A 68 -2.91 8.93 5.09
C LYS A 68 -2.41 9.91 6.16
N GLY A 69 -1.50 10.82 5.83
CA GLY A 69 -0.99 11.83 6.75
C GLY A 69 -2.08 12.78 7.25
N CYS A 70 -2.97 13.25 6.36
CA CYS A 70 -4.12 14.07 6.73
C CYS A 70 -5.05 13.37 7.73
N PHE A 71 -5.38 12.09 7.49
CA PHE A 71 -6.29 11.33 8.36
C PHE A 71 -5.67 10.93 9.70
N THR A 72 -4.36 10.70 9.75
CA THR A 72 -3.67 10.24 10.97
C THR A 72 -3.16 11.37 11.87
N GLY A 73 -3.38 12.64 11.48
CA GLY A 73 -2.86 13.81 12.20
C GLY A 73 -1.35 13.99 12.10
N ASN A 74 -0.69 13.23 11.21
CA ASN A 74 0.74 13.33 10.99
C ASN A 74 1.04 14.36 9.88
N LYS A 75 2.29 14.85 9.77
CA LYS A 75 2.65 15.83 8.72
C LYS A 75 2.40 15.23 7.31
N PRO A 76 1.42 15.73 6.52
CA PRO A 76 0.97 15.07 5.29
C PRO A 76 2.07 14.87 4.25
N ILE A 77 2.89 15.91 4.05
CA ILE A 77 4.00 15.88 3.10
C ILE A 77 5.03 14.82 3.51
N ARG A 78 5.39 14.76 4.79
CA ARG A 78 6.35 13.76 5.30
C ARG A 78 5.81 12.34 5.09
N SER A 79 4.53 12.12 5.38
CA SER A 79 3.90 10.82 5.21
C SER A 79 3.83 10.38 3.74
N ALA A 80 3.63 11.33 2.82
CA ALA A 80 3.72 11.10 1.37
C ALA A 80 5.12 10.60 0.97
N PHE A 81 6.17 11.34 1.35
CA PHE A 81 7.55 10.97 1.02
C PHE A 81 7.98 9.63 1.65
N GLU A 82 7.63 9.38 2.91
CA GLU A 82 7.92 8.10 3.57
C GLU A 82 7.27 6.93 2.83
N THR A 83 5.99 7.09 2.44
CA THR A 83 5.25 6.04 1.72
C THR A 83 5.86 5.78 0.34
N ALA A 84 6.19 6.83 -0.41
CA ALA A 84 6.84 6.72 -1.71
C ALA A 84 8.24 6.07 -1.62
N LEU A 85 9.03 6.45 -0.60
CA LEU A 85 10.38 5.92 -0.41
C LEU A 85 10.36 4.43 -0.06
N ILE A 86 9.46 4.00 0.83
CA ILE A 86 9.28 2.58 1.17
C ILE A 86 8.91 1.79 -0.09
N GLY A 87 7.95 2.30 -0.88
CA GLY A 87 7.54 1.65 -2.13
C GLY A 87 8.67 1.56 -3.16
N ALA A 88 9.48 2.62 -3.30
CA ALA A 88 10.64 2.64 -4.19
C ALA A 88 11.70 1.61 -3.78
N ILE A 89 12.03 1.53 -2.49
CA ILE A 89 12.99 0.55 -1.96
C ILE A 89 12.48 -0.88 -2.16
N ALA A 90 11.20 -1.14 -1.84
CA ALA A 90 10.59 -2.46 -2.02
C ALA A 90 10.58 -2.89 -3.50
N SER A 91 10.25 -1.97 -4.41
CA SER A 91 10.24 -2.22 -5.86
C SER A 91 11.65 -2.48 -6.40
N ALA A 92 12.64 -1.71 -5.96
CA ALA A 92 14.04 -1.92 -6.33
C ALA A 92 14.57 -3.27 -5.84
N ALA A 93 14.22 -3.67 -4.62
CA ALA A 93 14.57 -4.98 -4.07
C ALA A 93 13.92 -6.13 -4.88
N ALA A 94 12.62 -6.03 -5.18
CA ALA A 94 11.90 -7.03 -5.96
C ALA A 94 12.48 -7.16 -7.38
N TYR A 95 12.77 -6.04 -8.05
CA TYR A 95 13.40 -6.03 -9.37
C TYR A 95 14.81 -6.64 -9.33
N GLY A 96 15.61 -6.29 -8.33
CA GLY A 96 16.95 -6.83 -8.13
C GLY A 96 16.95 -8.34 -7.94
N LEU A 97 16.02 -8.86 -7.13
CA LEU A 97 15.83 -10.31 -6.94
C LEU A 97 15.39 -10.98 -8.24
N ALA A 98 14.36 -10.44 -8.91
CA ALA A 98 13.89 -10.99 -10.18
C ALA A 98 15.01 -11.07 -11.23
N LYS A 99 15.84 -10.02 -11.33
CA LYS A 99 17.00 -10.01 -12.22
C LYS A 99 18.05 -11.05 -11.83
N ALA A 100 18.32 -11.23 -10.54
CA ALA A 100 19.29 -12.20 -10.05
C ALA A 100 18.88 -13.66 -10.30
N PHE A 101 17.58 -13.98 -10.24
CA PHE A 101 17.08 -15.33 -10.54
C PHE A 101 16.96 -15.63 -12.04
N HIS A 102 16.86 -14.60 -12.89
CA HIS A 102 16.84 -14.72 -14.35
C HIS A 102 18.22 -14.53 -15.01
N SER A 103 19.28 -14.34 -14.22
CA SER A 103 20.69 -14.26 -14.67
C SER A 103 21.38 -15.61 -14.47
#